data_AF-A0A7J4K9L2-F1
#
_entry.id   AF-A0A7J4K9L2-F1
#
_cell.length_a   1.000
_cell.length_b   1.000
_cell.length_c   1.000
_cell.angle_alpha   90.00
_cell.angle_beta   90.00
_cell.angle_gamma   90.00
#
_symmetry.space_group_name_H-M   'P 1'
#
loop_
_entity.id
_entity.type
_entity.pdbx_description
1 polymer ?
#
loop_
_entity_poly.entity_id
_entity_poly.type
_entity_poly.pdbx_seq_one_letter_code
_entity_poly.pdbx_strand_id
1 'polypeptide(L)'
;MHSEGDRTAATPHAQPHVGPDAAMTDSLSRGDAHPSLDAQERRVISLLVVAIIAFVICIPIIAVLSESPMLNVLLGLSPLLITLIIDALLAARHYKVVTFWIVLLVVHLVAIGVLWLLNLTLVEQVNIAGSISTSLIFTAVITVIVTLADAKRVKQSVKDAHDESSRTVEFKPEKLDEYVHAIEDKAKALNFAIGRVYRASNGGTAKMRERLRIPSEWYNDFNAFNALEKEDRQAQLDQAAVLLRKIRDRLALFAQKEKDVFHPSELSSIKHLARNKDGEDRIIDVLKTNDRDPVDHYYVSAVDFCDRILSEIEET
;
A
#
# COMPACT_ATOMS: atom_id res chain seq x y z
N MET A 1 54.45 30.99 -67.87
CA MET A 1 55.00 31.31 -66.53
C MET A 1 54.06 32.26 -65.85
N HIS A 2 53.12 31.78 -65.03
CA HIS A 2 52.36 32.63 -64.12
C HIS A 2 51.90 31.83 -62.89
N SER A 3 52.49 32.24 -61.77
CA SER A 3 52.03 32.30 -60.37
C SER A 3 50.87 31.40 -59.94
N GLU A 4 51.22 30.45 -59.06
CA GLU A 4 50.30 29.87 -58.08
C GLU A 4 49.82 30.96 -57.11
N GLY A 5 48.53 30.94 -56.82
CA GLY A 5 47.83 31.84 -55.90
C GLY A 5 47.07 31.02 -54.87
N ASP A 6 47.57 31.13 -53.64
CA ASP A 6 47.13 30.52 -52.38
C ASP A 6 45.64 30.80 -52.07
N ARG A 7 44.89 29.77 -51.66
CA ARG A 7 43.52 29.88 -51.15
C ARG A 7 43.42 29.19 -49.80
N THR A 8 43.48 30.00 -48.75
CA THR A 8 43.25 29.64 -47.36
C THR A 8 41.77 29.38 -47.09
N ALA A 9 41.51 28.30 -46.36
CA ALA A 9 40.20 27.84 -45.93
C ALA A 9 39.68 28.67 -44.75
N ALA A 10 38.41 29.08 -44.82
CA ALA A 10 37.68 29.66 -43.70
C ALA A 10 36.73 28.60 -43.10
N THR A 11 37.01 28.21 -41.87
CA THR A 11 36.17 27.34 -41.02
C THR A 11 35.02 28.16 -40.42
N PRO A 12 33.76 27.66 -40.38
CA PRO A 12 32.68 28.34 -39.67
C PRO A 12 32.73 28.04 -38.17
N HIS A 13 32.65 29.10 -37.36
CA HIS A 13 32.50 29.02 -35.91
C HIS A 13 31.14 28.41 -35.53
N ALA A 14 31.18 27.32 -34.75
CA ALA A 14 30.02 26.74 -34.09
C ALA A 14 29.58 27.61 -32.90
N GLN A 15 28.30 27.94 -32.84
CA GLN A 15 27.67 28.57 -31.67
C GLN A 15 27.40 27.52 -30.58
N PRO A 16 27.61 27.84 -29.30
CA PRO A 16 27.29 26.94 -28.20
C PRO A 16 25.77 26.91 -27.95
N HIS A 17 25.20 25.71 -28.02
CA HIS A 17 23.86 25.40 -27.54
C HIS A 17 23.78 25.64 -26.03
N VAL A 18 22.97 26.61 -25.61
CA VAL A 18 22.56 26.81 -24.22
C VAL A 18 21.31 25.94 -24.00
N GLY A 19 21.47 24.86 -23.24
CA GLY A 19 20.38 23.94 -22.88
C GLY A 19 19.51 24.51 -21.74
N PRO A 20 18.17 24.32 -21.77
CA PRO A 20 17.29 24.68 -20.67
C PRO A 20 17.10 23.47 -19.74
N ASP A 21 18.07 23.21 -18.86
CA ASP A 21 17.97 22.18 -17.81
C ASP A 21 18.18 22.82 -16.44
N ALA A 22 17.19 23.50 -15.88
CA ALA A 22 17.21 23.93 -14.47
C ALA A 22 15.84 24.38 -13.94
N ALA A 23 14.76 23.61 -14.10
CA ALA A 23 13.49 23.94 -13.44
C ALA A 23 12.51 22.76 -13.30
N MET A 24 12.96 21.57 -12.89
CA MET A 24 12.00 20.46 -12.66
C MET A 24 12.52 19.37 -11.72
N THR A 25 12.82 19.71 -10.45
CA THR A 25 13.16 18.68 -9.45
C THR A 25 12.55 18.87 -8.06
N ASP A 26 11.67 19.85 -7.81
CA ASP A 26 11.28 20.19 -6.43
C ASP A 26 9.86 19.78 -5.99
N SER A 27 9.12 19.01 -6.81
CA SER A 27 7.72 18.63 -6.50
C SER A 27 7.53 17.19 -6.00
N LEU A 28 8.59 16.39 -5.84
CA LEU A 28 8.49 14.98 -5.43
C LEU A 28 8.89 14.68 -3.97
N SER A 29 9.01 15.69 -3.11
CA SER A 29 9.43 15.54 -1.71
C SER A 29 8.31 15.69 -0.67
N ARG A 30 7.04 15.45 -1.01
CA ARG A 30 6.04 15.11 0.01
C ARG A 30 6.07 13.61 0.23
N GLY A 31 7.14 13.16 0.89
CA GLY A 31 7.26 11.81 1.37
C GLY A 31 6.14 11.55 2.38
N ASP A 32 5.32 10.55 2.08
CA ASP A 32 4.46 9.92 3.07
C ASP A 32 5.33 9.60 4.27
N ALA A 33 5.07 10.29 5.39
CA ALA A 33 5.82 10.14 6.62
C ALA A 33 5.51 8.76 7.19
N HIS A 34 6.17 7.73 6.66
CA HIS A 34 6.35 6.48 7.35
C HIS A 34 6.80 6.85 8.76
N PRO A 35 6.06 6.45 9.81
CA PRO A 35 6.48 6.73 11.18
C PRO A 35 7.94 6.29 11.25
N SER A 36 8.84 7.23 11.58
CA SER A 36 10.26 6.96 11.60
C SER A 36 10.48 5.70 12.42
N LEU A 37 11.31 4.77 11.93
CA LEU A 37 11.62 3.50 12.60
C LEU A 37 11.85 3.71 14.11
N ASP A 38 12.48 4.82 14.47
CA ASP A 38 12.62 5.38 15.82
C ASP A 38 11.35 5.43 16.69
N ALA A 39 10.21 5.87 16.15
CA ALA A 39 8.97 6.02 16.92
C ALA A 39 8.37 4.67 17.29
N GLN A 40 8.50 3.67 16.41
CA GLN A 40 8.02 2.31 16.67
C GLN A 40 8.95 1.57 17.64
N GLU A 41 10.26 1.66 17.45
CA GLU A 41 11.24 1.06 18.36
C GLU A 41 11.08 1.57 19.80
N ARG A 42 10.91 2.89 19.98
CA ARG A 42 10.65 3.50 21.30
C ARG A 42 9.38 2.97 21.96
N ARG A 43 8.34 2.67 21.18
CA ARG A 43 7.08 2.10 21.69
C ARG A 43 7.27 0.66 22.15
N VAL A 44 7.96 -0.17 21.36
CA VAL A 44 8.27 -1.56 21.72
C VAL A 44 9.10 -1.61 23.00
N ILE A 45 10.13 -0.76 23.10
CA ILE A 45 10.97 -0.64 24.31
C ILE A 45 10.11 -0.22 25.52
N SER A 46 9.27 0.80 25.39
CA SER A 46 8.39 1.26 26.47
C SER A 46 7.45 0.14 26.96
N LEU A 47 6.85 -0.61 26.04
CA LEU A 47 5.97 -1.73 26.38
C LEU A 47 6.73 -2.86 27.10
N LEU A 48 7.93 -3.19 26.62
CA LEU A 48 8.79 -4.19 27.26
C LEU A 48 9.17 -3.79 28.69
N VAL A 49 9.53 -2.52 28.92
CA VAL A 49 9.85 -2.00 30.25
C VAL A 49 8.65 -2.11 31.19
N VAL A 50 7.45 -1.71 30.73
CA VAL A 50 6.22 -1.84 31.52
C VAL A 50 5.94 -3.32 31.85
N ALA A 51 6.11 -4.23 30.90
CA ALA A 51 5.91 -5.66 31.10
C ALA A 51 6.90 -6.24 32.12
N ILE A 52 8.17 -5.84 32.08
CA ILE A 52 9.19 -6.26 33.05
C ILE A 52 8.84 -5.75 34.46
N ILE A 53 8.41 -4.49 34.59
CA ILE A 53 8.00 -3.93 35.89
C ILE A 53 6.80 -4.72 36.45
N ALA A 54 5.78 -4.95 35.62
CA ALA A 54 4.62 -5.75 36.01
C ALA A 54 5.02 -7.17 36.44
N PHE A 55 5.92 -7.81 35.70
CA PHE A 55 6.46 -9.13 36.03
C PHE A 55 7.12 -9.16 37.42
N VAL A 56 7.98 -8.18 37.71
CA VAL A 56 8.68 -8.07 39.01
C VAL A 56 7.69 -7.88 40.16
N ILE A 57 6.63 -7.08 39.96
CA ILE A 57 5.57 -6.85 40.96
C ILE A 57 4.72 -8.11 41.19
N CYS A 58 4.46 -8.89 40.14
CA CYS A 58 3.65 -10.10 40.24
C CYS A 58 4.32 -11.23 41.05
N ILE A 59 5.66 -11.32 41.05
CA ILE A 59 6.39 -12.37 41.78
C ILE A 59 6.04 -12.43 43.27
N PRO A 60 6.20 -11.35 44.08
CA PRO A 60 5.87 -11.41 45.50
C PRO A 60 4.38 -11.64 45.75
N ILE A 61 3.50 -11.09 44.90
CA ILE A 61 2.05 -11.29 45.02
C ILE A 61 1.71 -12.77 44.85
N ILE A 62 2.20 -13.41 43.79
CA ILE A 62 1.94 -14.82 43.52
C ILE A 62 2.60 -15.70 44.58
N ALA A 63 3.80 -15.36 45.05
CA ALA A 63 4.49 -16.08 46.12
C ALA A 63 3.66 -16.10 47.42
N VAL A 64 3.10 -14.96 47.81
CA VAL A 64 2.21 -14.86 48.98
C VAL A 64 0.93 -15.66 48.77
N LEU A 65 0.26 -15.51 47.61
CA LEU A 65 -1.01 -16.18 47.34
C LEU A 65 -0.91 -17.71 47.20
N SER A 66 0.25 -18.20 46.76
CA SER A 66 0.50 -19.63 46.54
C SER A 66 1.27 -20.30 47.67
N GLU A 67 1.56 -19.57 48.75
CA GLU A 67 2.40 -20.03 49.87
C GLU A 67 3.72 -20.65 49.42
N SER A 68 4.25 -20.19 48.27
CA SER A 68 5.41 -20.77 47.61
C SER A 68 6.63 -19.87 47.78
N PRO A 69 7.84 -20.45 47.95
CA PRO A 69 9.07 -19.67 47.97
C PRO A 69 9.19 -18.79 46.71
N MET A 70 9.60 -17.51 46.89
CA MET A 70 9.74 -16.56 45.76
C MET A 70 10.61 -17.11 44.62
N LEU A 71 11.66 -17.89 44.94
CA LEU A 71 12.52 -18.51 43.93
C LEU A 71 11.75 -19.47 43.01
N ASN A 72 10.81 -20.25 43.57
CA ASN A 72 10.02 -21.20 42.79
C ASN A 72 9.05 -20.47 41.87
N VAL A 73 8.43 -19.39 42.36
CA VAL A 73 7.56 -18.53 41.54
C VAL A 73 8.36 -17.85 40.44
N LEU A 74 9.57 -17.33 40.74
CA LEU A 74 10.46 -16.75 39.74
C LEU A 74 10.83 -17.76 38.65
N LEU A 75 11.23 -18.98 39.03
CA LEU A 75 11.58 -20.03 38.08
C LEU A 75 10.38 -20.45 37.23
N GLY A 76 9.21 -20.62 37.86
CA GLY A 76 7.96 -20.98 37.17
C GLY A 76 7.44 -19.90 36.22
N LEU A 77 7.69 -18.62 36.50
CA LEU A 77 7.31 -17.49 35.65
C LEU A 77 8.39 -17.08 34.64
N SER A 78 9.63 -17.55 34.79
CA SER A 78 10.73 -17.20 33.87
C SER A 78 10.44 -17.46 32.37
N PRO A 79 9.67 -18.50 31.96
CA PRO A 79 9.35 -18.70 30.54
C PRO A 79 8.47 -17.58 29.97
N LEU A 80 7.56 -17.02 30.78
CA LEU A 80 6.75 -15.85 30.40
C LEU A 80 7.65 -14.64 30.13
N LEU A 81 8.61 -14.34 31.02
CA LEU A 81 9.53 -13.21 30.84
C LEU A 81 10.36 -13.36 29.55
N ILE A 82 10.90 -14.56 29.31
CA ILE A 82 11.67 -14.85 28.09
C ILE A 82 10.79 -14.69 26.85
N THR A 83 9.55 -15.20 26.89
CA THR A 83 8.60 -15.07 25.78
C THR A 83 8.30 -13.59 25.49
N LEU A 84 8.04 -12.77 26.52
CA LEU A 84 7.79 -11.34 26.36
C LEU A 84 8.98 -10.58 25.72
N ILE A 85 10.21 -10.93 26.10
CA ILE A 85 11.42 -10.34 25.50
C ILE A 85 11.53 -10.73 24.02
N ILE A 86 11.36 -12.02 23.68
CA ILE A 86 11.45 -12.48 22.30
C ILE A 86 10.32 -11.88 21.45
N ASP A 87 9.09 -11.84 21.97
CA ASP A 87 7.94 -11.25 21.29
C ASP A 87 8.18 -9.74 21.00
N ALA A 88 8.76 -9.00 21.96
CA ALA A 88 9.14 -7.61 21.72
C ALA A 88 10.18 -7.48 20.59
N LEU A 89 11.19 -8.35 20.56
CA LEU A 89 12.21 -8.36 19.50
C LEU A 89 11.61 -8.74 18.13
N LEU A 90 10.68 -9.69 18.09
CA LEU A 90 9.98 -10.11 16.87
C LEU A 90 9.04 -9.02 16.35
N ALA A 91 8.34 -8.33 17.25
CA ALA A 91 7.47 -7.20 16.92
C ALA A 91 8.28 -6.04 16.33
N ALA A 92 9.47 -5.75 16.87
CA ALA A 92 10.38 -4.74 16.31
C ALA A 92 10.84 -5.07 14.88
N ARG A 93 10.80 -6.36 14.48
CA ARG A 93 11.25 -6.84 13.17
C ARG A 93 10.10 -7.20 12.21
N HIS A 94 8.85 -6.89 12.55
CA HIS A 94 7.67 -7.15 11.71
C HIS A 94 7.48 -8.63 11.33
N TYR A 95 7.79 -9.56 12.24
CA TYR A 95 7.48 -10.97 11.99
C TYR A 95 5.97 -11.23 11.98
N LYS A 96 5.57 -12.32 11.30
CA LYS A 96 4.17 -12.74 11.21
C LYS A 96 3.64 -13.16 12.57
N VAL A 97 2.36 -12.90 12.83
CA VAL A 97 1.64 -13.28 14.07
C VAL A 97 1.82 -14.78 14.42
N VAL A 98 1.87 -15.65 13.42
CA VAL A 98 2.07 -17.10 13.62
C VAL A 98 3.40 -17.41 14.33
N THR A 99 4.45 -16.61 14.08
CA THR A 99 5.77 -16.80 14.70
C THR A 99 5.72 -16.63 16.21
N PHE A 100 4.90 -15.70 16.72
CA PHE A 100 4.73 -15.46 18.16
C PHE A 100 4.16 -16.70 18.87
N TRP A 101 3.17 -17.36 18.27
CA TRP A 101 2.59 -18.60 18.82
C TRP A 101 3.57 -19.77 18.86
N ILE A 102 4.43 -19.87 17.83
CA ILE A 102 5.47 -20.90 17.78
C ILE A 102 6.51 -20.64 18.88
N VAL A 103 6.98 -19.40 19.02
CA VAL A 103 7.94 -19.01 20.06
C VAL A 103 7.37 -19.30 21.45
N LEU A 104 6.12 -18.90 21.71
CA LEU A 104 5.43 -19.19 22.96
C LEU A 104 5.51 -20.67 23.32
N LEU A 105 5.12 -21.55 22.40
CA LEU A 105 5.12 -23.00 22.61
C LEU A 105 6.54 -23.52 22.86
N VAL A 106 7.50 -23.13 22.01
CA VAL A 106 8.89 -23.63 22.08
C VAL A 106 9.55 -23.24 23.39
N VAL A 107 9.42 -21.97 23.83
CA VAL A 107 10.02 -21.48 25.07
C VAL A 107 9.48 -22.26 26.28
N HIS A 108 8.17 -22.50 26.33
CA HIS A 108 7.55 -23.23 27.44
C HIS A 108 7.94 -24.72 27.45
N LEU A 109 8.02 -25.37 26.28
CA LEU A 109 8.47 -26.77 26.17
C LEU A 109 9.93 -26.92 26.62
N VAL A 110 10.81 -25.99 26.22
CA VAL A 110 12.21 -25.99 26.65
C VAL A 110 12.30 -25.79 28.16
N ALA A 111 11.53 -24.85 28.72
CA ALA A 111 11.52 -24.61 30.16
C ALA A 111 11.07 -25.86 30.95
N ILE A 112 10.01 -26.53 30.51
CA ILE A 112 9.56 -27.81 31.12
C ILE A 112 10.67 -28.85 31.05
N GLY A 113 11.33 -29.00 29.90
CA GLY A 113 12.43 -29.95 29.72
C GLY A 113 13.63 -29.67 30.64
N VAL A 114 14.00 -28.40 30.80
CA VAL A 114 15.08 -27.97 31.71
C VAL A 114 14.72 -28.25 33.17
N LEU A 115 13.50 -27.91 33.60
CA LEU A 115 13.04 -28.16 34.97
C LEU A 115 12.99 -29.65 35.30
N TRP A 116 12.57 -30.47 34.33
CA TRP A 116 12.58 -31.93 34.45
C TRP A 116 14.00 -32.48 34.56
N LEU A 117 14.93 -32.03 33.70
CA LEU A 117 16.33 -32.46 33.71
C LEU A 117 17.05 -32.13 35.02
N LEU A 118 16.74 -30.97 35.61
CA LEU A 118 17.29 -30.53 36.89
C LEU A 118 16.64 -31.21 38.11
N ASN A 119 15.69 -32.12 37.89
CA ASN A 119 14.94 -32.82 38.94
C ASN A 119 14.17 -31.88 39.89
N LEU A 120 13.95 -30.63 39.48
CA LEU A 120 13.26 -29.63 40.29
C LEU A 120 11.77 -29.94 40.42
N THR A 121 11.20 -30.67 39.45
CA THR A 121 9.79 -31.09 39.44
C THR A 121 9.45 -32.19 40.45
N LEU A 122 10.46 -32.86 41.04
CA LEU A 122 10.27 -34.00 41.95
C LEU A 122 10.42 -33.64 43.43
N VAL A 123 10.70 -32.37 43.74
CA VAL A 123 10.63 -31.88 45.13
C VAL A 123 9.15 -31.72 45.50
N GLU A 124 8.62 -32.64 46.31
CA GLU A 124 7.19 -32.77 46.69
C GLU A 124 6.51 -31.49 47.20
N GLN A 125 7.28 -30.46 47.57
CA GLN A 125 6.77 -29.19 48.07
C GLN A 125 6.57 -28.12 46.99
N VAL A 126 6.93 -28.38 45.73
CA VAL A 126 6.86 -27.35 44.69
C VAL A 126 5.83 -27.73 43.64
N ASN A 127 4.69 -27.03 43.65
CA ASN A 127 3.68 -27.11 42.60
C ASN A 127 4.15 -26.41 41.31
N ILE A 128 5.30 -26.83 40.78
CA ILE A 128 5.92 -26.29 39.57
C ILE A 128 4.97 -26.45 38.38
N ALA A 129 4.28 -27.60 38.30
CA ALA A 129 3.29 -27.84 37.26
C ALA A 129 2.16 -26.80 37.28
N GLY A 130 1.68 -26.43 38.47
CA GLY A 130 0.71 -25.35 38.66
C GLY A 130 1.28 -23.99 38.23
N SER A 131 2.52 -23.67 38.60
CA SER A 131 3.16 -22.40 38.19
C SER A 131 3.38 -22.32 36.68
N ILE A 132 3.83 -23.39 36.03
CA ILE A 132 4.01 -23.46 34.57
C ILE A 132 2.67 -23.34 33.85
N SER A 133 1.64 -24.06 34.33
CA SER A 133 0.30 -23.99 33.72
C SER A 133 -0.28 -22.58 33.83
N THR A 134 -0.09 -21.94 34.98
CA THR A 134 -0.51 -20.55 35.21
C THR A 134 0.27 -19.59 34.30
N SER A 135 1.58 -19.80 34.15
CA SER A 135 2.44 -19.02 33.25
C SER A 135 2.00 -19.16 31.78
N LEU A 136 1.68 -20.37 31.33
CA LEU A 136 1.20 -20.63 29.98
C LEU A 136 -0.13 -19.94 29.71
N ILE A 137 -1.10 -20.05 30.64
CA ILE A 137 -2.41 -19.38 30.53
C ILE A 137 -2.22 -17.86 30.47
N PHE A 138 -1.40 -17.30 31.37
CA PHE A 138 -1.18 -15.86 31.42
C PHE A 138 -0.53 -15.34 30.14
N THR A 139 0.47 -16.06 29.62
CA THR A 139 1.13 -15.69 28.37
C THR A 139 0.16 -15.78 27.19
N ALA A 140 -0.65 -16.85 27.10
CA ALA A 140 -1.65 -16.99 26.05
C ALA A 140 -2.68 -15.84 26.08
N VAL A 141 -3.15 -15.44 27.27
CA VAL A 141 -4.08 -14.30 27.42
C VAL A 141 -3.42 -13.00 26.94
N ILE A 142 -2.17 -12.73 27.34
CA ILE A 142 -1.44 -11.54 26.89
C ILE A 142 -1.28 -11.55 25.36
N THR A 143 -0.84 -12.66 24.77
CA THR A 143 -0.67 -12.80 23.33
C THR A 143 -2.00 -12.56 22.59
N VAL A 144 -3.13 -13.06 23.10
CA VAL A 144 -4.46 -12.77 22.53
C VAL A 144 -4.80 -11.28 22.62
N ILE A 145 -4.57 -10.63 23.78
CA ILE A 145 -4.86 -9.20 23.95
C ILE A 145 -4.03 -8.36 22.97
N VAL A 146 -2.73 -8.65 22.85
CA VAL A 146 -1.81 -7.95 21.94
C VAL A 146 -2.23 -8.15 20.48
N THR A 147 -2.51 -9.39 20.08
CA THR A 147 -2.93 -9.69 18.69
C THR A 147 -4.28 -9.07 18.34
N LEU A 148 -5.23 -9.02 19.27
CA LEU A 148 -6.51 -8.32 19.08
C LEU A 148 -6.33 -6.80 19.00
N ALA A 149 -5.44 -6.22 19.81
CA ALA A 149 -5.13 -4.79 19.74
C ALA A 149 -4.49 -4.42 18.39
N ASP A 150 -3.58 -5.24 17.89
CA ASP A 150 -2.97 -5.05 16.56
C ASP A 150 -3.97 -5.25 15.44
N ALA A 151 -4.84 -6.26 15.50
CA ALA A 151 -5.90 -6.47 14.51
C ALA A 151 -6.86 -5.26 14.45
N LYS A 152 -7.22 -4.68 15.61
CA LYS A 152 -8.02 -3.45 15.67
C LYS A 152 -7.27 -2.26 15.05
N ARG A 153 -5.96 -2.14 15.26
CA ARG A 153 -5.15 -1.07 14.69
C ARG A 153 -5.00 -1.18 13.18
N VAL A 154 -4.75 -2.38 12.65
CA VAL A 154 -4.71 -2.61 11.20
C VAL A 154 -6.07 -2.28 10.59
N LYS A 155 -7.16 -2.71 11.23
CA LYS A 155 -8.51 -2.37 10.78
C LYS A 155 -8.76 -0.85 10.83
N GLN A 156 -8.26 -0.17 11.86
CA GLN A 156 -8.37 1.28 11.98
C GLN A 156 -7.50 2.00 10.95
N SER A 157 -6.27 1.57 10.68
CA SER A 157 -5.43 2.23 9.66
C SER A 157 -5.96 2.01 8.25
N VAL A 158 -6.55 0.85 7.96
CA VAL A 158 -7.27 0.61 6.71
C VAL A 158 -8.49 1.50 6.62
N LYS A 159 -9.23 1.67 7.73
CA LYS A 159 -10.37 2.58 7.80
C LYS A 159 -9.93 4.04 7.64
N ASP A 160 -8.87 4.47 8.31
CA ASP A 160 -8.35 5.84 8.24
C ASP A 160 -7.79 6.14 6.85
N ALA A 161 -7.07 5.19 6.22
CA ALA A 161 -6.63 5.33 4.83
C ALA A 161 -7.81 5.37 3.85
N HIS A 162 -8.87 4.61 4.13
CA HIS A 162 -10.11 4.67 3.36
C HIS A 162 -10.86 5.98 3.59
N ASP A 163 -10.96 6.47 4.83
CA ASP A 163 -11.61 7.72 5.24
C ASP A 163 -10.80 8.95 4.77
N GLU A 164 -9.48 8.85 4.64
CA GLU A 164 -8.62 9.88 4.07
C GLU A 164 -8.69 9.89 2.53
N SER A 165 -8.83 8.70 1.91
CA SER A 165 -9.16 8.56 0.49
C SER A 165 -10.59 9.01 0.16
N SER A 166 -11.53 8.89 1.10
CA SER A 166 -12.95 9.26 0.93
C SER A 166 -13.31 10.59 1.58
N ARG A 167 -12.36 11.26 2.25
CA ARG A 167 -12.32 12.72 2.31
C ARG A 167 -12.06 13.24 0.90
N THR A 168 -13.09 13.15 0.06
CA THR A 168 -13.34 14.13 -0.97
C THR A 168 -13.33 15.47 -0.25
N VAL A 169 -12.16 16.11 -0.19
CA VAL A 169 -12.08 17.55 0.03
C VAL A 169 -13.14 18.11 -0.90
N GLU A 170 -14.10 18.85 -0.34
CA GLU A 170 -15.15 19.55 -1.09
C GLU A 170 -14.42 20.54 -1.99
N PHE A 171 -13.96 20.03 -3.13
CA PHE A 171 -13.11 20.71 -4.06
C PHE A 171 -14.03 21.60 -4.86
N LYS A 172 -14.09 22.86 -4.44
CA LYS A 172 -14.75 23.95 -5.14
C LYS A 172 -13.77 24.50 -6.16
N PRO A 173 -14.05 24.39 -7.45
CA PRO A 173 -13.08 24.71 -8.47
C PRO A 173 -13.05 26.21 -8.75
N GLU A 174 -11.88 26.80 -8.60
CA GLU A 174 -11.64 28.13 -9.19
C GLU A 174 -11.03 28.02 -10.61
N LYS A 175 -10.48 26.85 -11.01
CA LYS A 175 -9.74 26.69 -12.28
C LYS A 175 -9.91 25.30 -12.93
N LEU A 176 -10.30 25.29 -14.21
CA LEU A 176 -10.36 24.10 -15.09
C LEU A 176 -9.02 23.35 -15.17
N ASP A 177 -7.92 24.06 -14.95
CA ASP A 177 -6.56 23.52 -15.00
C ASP A 177 -6.28 22.43 -13.95
N GLU A 178 -6.73 22.65 -12.71
CA GLU A 178 -6.56 21.68 -11.63
C GLU A 178 -7.32 20.38 -11.93
N TYR A 179 -8.44 20.52 -12.64
CA TYR A 179 -9.21 19.38 -13.09
C TYR A 179 -8.45 18.57 -14.14
N VAL A 180 -7.93 19.23 -15.17
CA VAL A 180 -7.18 18.57 -16.26
C VAL A 180 -6.05 17.69 -15.72
N HIS A 181 -5.28 18.18 -14.75
CA HIS A 181 -4.21 17.40 -14.13
C HIS A 181 -4.73 16.19 -13.36
N ALA A 182 -5.86 16.33 -12.65
CA ALA A 182 -6.44 15.21 -11.92
C ALA A 182 -6.87 14.07 -12.85
N ILE A 183 -7.53 14.38 -13.99
CA ILE A 183 -7.94 13.34 -14.95
C ILE A 183 -6.76 12.72 -15.68
N GLU A 184 -5.74 13.52 -16.03
CA GLU A 184 -4.50 13.05 -16.62
C GLU A 184 -3.81 12.02 -15.71
N ASP A 185 -3.66 12.33 -14.43
CA ASP A 185 -3.03 11.46 -13.46
C ASP A 185 -3.80 10.14 -13.28
N LYS A 186 -5.14 10.21 -13.18
CA LYS A 186 -5.97 9.00 -13.06
C LYS A 186 -5.91 8.16 -14.33
N ALA A 187 -5.98 8.77 -15.52
CA ALA A 187 -5.90 8.06 -16.78
C ALA A 187 -4.54 7.38 -16.99
N LYS A 188 -3.44 8.05 -16.62
CA LYS A 188 -2.09 7.47 -16.62
C LYS A 188 -2.01 6.27 -15.67
N ALA A 189 -2.49 6.41 -14.43
CA ALA A 189 -2.47 5.34 -13.45
C ALA A 189 -3.27 4.11 -13.93
N LEU A 190 -4.45 4.31 -14.52
CA LEU A 190 -5.25 3.24 -15.14
C LEU A 190 -4.50 2.57 -16.29
N ASN A 191 -3.86 3.33 -17.18
CA ASN A 191 -3.06 2.79 -18.28
C ASN A 191 -1.88 1.94 -17.79
N PHE A 192 -1.22 2.34 -16.70
CA PHE A 192 -0.17 1.54 -16.06
C PHE A 192 -0.72 0.21 -15.50
N ALA A 193 -1.86 0.25 -14.81
CA ALA A 193 -2.50 -0.96 -14.29
C ALA A 193 -2.89 -1.94 -15.42
N ILE A 194 -3.49 -1.43 -16.51
CA ILE A 194 -3.76 -2.23 -17.72
C ILE A 194 -2.48 -2.86 -18.26
N GLY A 195 -1.41 -2.08 -18.34
CA GLY A 195 -0.10 -2.53 -18.79
C GLY A 195 0.47 -3.67 -17.96
N ARG A 196 0.33 -3.62 -16.63
CA ARG A 196 0.83 -4.66 -15.72
C ARG A 196 -0.04 -5.91 -15.70
N VAL A 197 -1.37 -5.75 -15.70
CA VAL A 197 -2.32 -6.87 -15.62
C VAL A 197 -2.39 -7.63 -16.95
N TYR A 198 -2.57 -6.94 -18.08
CA TYR A 198 -2.72 -7.54 -19.42
C TYR A 198 -1.39 -7.55 -20.23
N ARG A 199 -0.26 -7.73 -19.55
CA ARG A 199 1.05 -7.91 -20.21
C ARG A 199 1.18 -9.24 -20.93
N ALA A 200 2.16 -9.34 -21.84
CA ALA A 200 2.42 -10.54 -22.63
C ALA A 200 2.71 -11.80 -21.77
N SER A 201 3.40 -11.67 -20.65
CA SER A 201 3.69 -12.82 -19.76
C SER A 201 2.42 -13.40 -19.10
N ASN A 202 1.35 -12.62 -19.01
CA ASN A 202 0.05 -13.06 -18.52
C ASN A 202 -0.88 -13.45 -19.68
N GLY A 203 -0.36 -13.53 -20.91
CA GLY A 203 -1.12 -13.89 -22.11
C GLY A 203 -1.94 -12.76 -22.74
N GLY A 204 -1.76 -11.51 -22.28
CA GLY A 204 -2.43 -10.34 -22.84
C GLY A 204 -1.73 -9.82 -24.11
N THR A 205 -2.52 -9.40 -25.10
CA THR A 205 -2.00 -8.87 -26.38
C THR A 205 -1.93 -7.34 -26.36
N ALA A 206 -1.15 -6.75 -27.28
CA ALA A 206 -1.14 -5.29 -27.45
C ALA A 206 -2.54 -4.75 -27.82
N LYS A 207 -3.29 -5.49 -28.65
CA LYS A 207 -4.65 -5.14 -29.08
C LYS A 207 -5.63 -5.06 -27.89
N MET A 208 -5.54 -6.01 -26.95
CA MET A 208 -6.37 -5.98 -25.74
C MET A 208 -6.08 -4.75 -24.89
N ARG A 209 -4.80 -4.45 -24.66
CA ARG A 209 -4.40 -3.26 -23.90
C ARG A 209 -4.88 -1.98 -24.58
N GLU A 210 -4.71 -1.87 -25.89
CA GLU A 210 -5.13 -0.70 -26.67
C GLU A 210 -6.65 -0.47 -26.65
N ARG A 211 -7.44 -1.55 -26.58
CA ARG A 211 -8.90 -1.46 -26.45
C ARG A 211 -9.32 -0.81 -25.12
N LEU A 212 -8.60 -1.06 -24.03
CA LEU A 212 -8.89 -0.48 -22.72
C LEU A 212 -8.20 0.86 -22.48
N ARG A 213 -7.02 1.06 -23.09
CA ARG A 213 -6.17 2.22 -22.85
C ARG A 213 -6.92 3.53 -23.18
N ILE A 214 -6.74 4.53 -22.33
CA ILE A 214 -7.12 5.91 -22.62
C ILE A 214 -5.96 6.54 -23.41
N PRO A 215 -6.16 6.92 -24.69
CA PRO A 215 -5.10 7.53 -25.49
C PRO A 215 -4.50 8.77 -24.83
N SER A 216 -3.18 8.89 -24.86
CA SER A 216 -2.50 10.03 -24.22
C SER A 216 -2.81 11.36 -24.89
N GLU A 217 -3.08 11.32 -26.20
CA GLU A 217 -3.52 12.48 -26.97
C GLU A 217 -4.76 13.13 -26.33
N TRP A 218 -5.73 12.33 -25.87
CA TRP A 218 -6.99 12.87 -25.35
C TRP A 218 -6.83 13.71 -24.09
N TYR A 219 -5.95 13.32 -23.17
CA TYR A 219 -5.71 14.12 -21.96
C TYR A 219 -4.62 15.18 -22.16
N ASN A 220 -3.74 15.02 -23.14
CA ASN A 220 -2.78 16.06 -23.51
C ASN A 220 -3.47 17.23 -24.23
N ASP A 221 -4.54 16.96 -24.98
CA ASP A 221 -5.34 17.98 -25.66
C ASP A 221 -5.95 18.99 -24.69
N PHE A 222 -6.17 18.62 -23.42
CA PHE A 222 -6.63 19.57 -22.41
C PHE A 222 -5.63 20.71 -22.13
N ASN A 223 -4.32 20.48 -22.29
CA ASN A 223 -3.32 21.53 -22.13
C ASN A 223 -3.49 22.65 -23.17
N ALA A 224 -4.08 22.34 -24.33
CA ALA A 224 -4.36 23.33 -25.36
C ALA A 224 -5.45 24.33 -24.93
N PHE A 225 -6.35 23.95 -24.02
CA PHE A 225 -7.41 24.85 -23.55
C PHE A 225 -6.89 25.95 -22.63
N ASN A 226 -5.82 25.69 -21.89
CA ASN A 226 -5.19 26.66 -21.00
C ASN A 226 -4.47 27.79 -21.76
N ALA A 227 -4.15 27.60 -23.04
CA ALA A 227 -3.35 28.54 -23.84
C ALA A 227 -4.20 29.57 -24.62
N LEU A 228 -5.52 29.41 -24.66
CA LEU A 228 -6.41 30.23 -25.48
C LEU A 228 -6.98 31.43 -24.69
N GLU A 229 -7.11 32.58 -25.37
CA GLU A 229 -7.61 33.82 -24.74
C GLU A 229 -9.08 33.70 -24.28
N LYS A 230 -9.50 34.60 -23.38
CA LYS A 230 -10.84 34.59 -22.76
C LYS A 230 -12.00 34.70 -23.75
N GLU A 231 -11.77 35.21 -24.95
CA GLU A 231 -12.81 35.48 -25.95
C GLU A 231 -13.41 34.20 -26.55
N ASP A 232 -12.69 33.06 -26.49
CA ASP A 232 -13.15 31.76 -27.02
C ASP A 232 -13.56 30.76 -25.93
N ARG A 233 -13.87 31.23 -24.71
CA ARG A 233 -14.14 30.35 -23.56
C ARG A 233 -15.24 29.32 -23.82
N GLN A 234 -16.33 29.68 -24.48
CA GLN A 234 -17.42 28.72 -24.74
C GLN A 234 -16.97 27.60 -25.69
N ALA A 235 -16.25 27.93 -26.76
CA ALA A 235 -15.72 26.95 -27.69
C ALA A 235 -14.73 25.98 -27.00
N GLN A 236 -13.97 26.47 -26.02
CA GLN A 236 -13.09 25.63 -25.18
C GLN A 236 -13.90 24.66 -24.31
N LEU A 237 -14.96 25.14 -23.66
CA LEU A 237 -15.82 24.29 -22.84
C LEU A 237 -16.51 23.22 -23.69
N ASP A 238 -16.99 23.58 -24.88
CA ASP A 238 -17.59 22.62 -25.82
C ASP A 238 -16.58 21.53 -26.24
N GLN A 239 -15.33 21.92 -26.54
CA GLN A 239 -14.26 20.96 -26.88
C GLN A 239 -13.87 20.08 -25.68
N ALA A 240 -13.76 20.68 -24.48
CA ALA A 240 -13.49 19.95 -23.25
C ALA A 240 -14.60 18.93 -22.96
N ALA A 241 -15.87 19.30 -23.13
CA ALA A 241 -16.99 18.39 -22.96
C ALA A 241 -16.92 17.21 -23.94
N VAL A 242 -16.53 17.44 -25.21
CA VAL A 242 -16.33 16.37 -26.19
C VAL A 242 -15.23 15.39 -25.74
N LEU A 243 -14.09 15.89 -25.24
CA LEU A 243 -13.01 15.05 -24.74
C LEU A 243 -13.41 14.28 -23.47
N LEU A 244 -14.08 14.94 -22.53
CA LEU A 244 -14.56 14.31 -21.30
C LEU A 244 -15.55 13.19 -21.60
N ARG A 245 -16.47 13.39 -22.55
CA ARG A 245 -17.38 12.31 -23.00
C ARG A 245 -16.61 11.13 -23.60
N LYS A 246 -15.60 11.38 -24.45
CA LYS A 246 -14.74 10.30 -24.99
C LYS A 246 -14.03 9.52 -23.87
N ILE A 247 -13.47 10.21 -22.89
CA ILE A 247 -12.80 9.58 -21.73
C ILE A 247 -13.82 8.79 -20.91
N ARG A 248 -14.99 9.36 -20.61
CA ARG A 248 -16.09 8.72 -19.90
C ARG A 248 -16.56 7.44 -20.60
N ASP A 249 -16.77 7.50 -21.91
CA ASP A 249 -17.17 6.34 -22.72
C ASP A 249 -16.10 5.24 -22.69
N ARG A 250 -14.82 5.63 -22.67
CA ARG A 250 -13.72 4.68 -22.52
C ARG A 250 -13.69 4.07 -21.12
N LEU A 251 -13.91 4.86 -20.07
CA LEU A 251 -14.03 4.38 -18.69
C LEU A 251 -15.21 3.42 -18.54
N ALA A 252 -16.32 3.63 -19.25
CA ALA A 252 -17.48 2.73 -19.21
C ALA A 252 -17.15 1.28 -19.63
N LEU A 253 -16.09 1.06 -20.43
CA LEU A 253 -15.62 -0.30 -20.75
C LEU A 253 -15.15 -1.07 -19.51
N PHE A 254 -14.65 -0.39 -18.48
CA PHE A 254 -14.10 -1.02 -17.28
C PHE A 254 -15.21 -1.65 -16.41
N ALA A 255 -16.43 -1.12 -16.51
CA ALA A 255 -17.61 -1.68 -15.86
C ALA A 255 -18.19 -2.91 -16.59
N GLN A 256 -17.80 -3.13 -17.85
CA GLN A 256 -18.26 -4.26 -18.65
C GLN A 256 -17.50 -5.55 -18.29
N LYS A 257 -18.11 -6.70 -18.60
CA LYS A 257 -17.47 -8.00 -18.44
C LYS A 257 -16.38 -8.17 -19.47
N GLU A 258 -15.33 -8.90 -19.11
CA GLU A 258 -14.22 -9.18 -20.04
C GLU A 258 -14.70 -9.83 -21.35
N LYS A 259 -15.69 -10.72 -21.30
CA LYS A 259 -16.26 -11.39 -22.49
C LYS A 259 -17.01 -10.46 -23.45
N ASP A 260 -17.50 -9.33 -22.95
CA ASP A 260 -18.22 -8.35 -23.76
C ASP A 260 -17.23 -7.41 -24.47
N VAL A 261 -15.99 -7.30 -23.96
CA VAL A 261 -14.95 -6.41 -24.48
C VAL A 261 -13.85 -7.16 -25.25
N PHE A 262 -13.55 -8.41 -24.90
CA PHE A 262 -12.50 -9.22 -25.52
C PHE A 262 -13.06 -10.39 -26.32
N HIS A 263 -12.35 -10.78 -27.38
CA HIS A 263 -12.74 -11.96 -28.14
C HIS A 263 -12.50 -13.23 -27.31
N PRO A 264 -13.29 -14.31 -27.50
CA PRO A 264 -13.09 -15.57 -26.79
C PRO A 264 -11.68 -16.16 -26.96
N SER A 265 -11.07 -15.97 -28.14
CA SER A 265 -9.68 -16.38 -28.39
C SER A 265 -8.67 -15.60 -27.54
N GLU A 266 -8.90 -14.30 -27.31
CA GLU A 266 -8.08 -13.45 -26.44
C GLU A 266 -8.24 -13.86 -24.96
N LEU A 267 -9.45 -14.19 -24.52
CA LEU A 267 -9.69 -14.66 -23.15
C LEU A 267 -9.01 -15.99 -22.85
N SER A 268 -9.03 -16.90 -23.83
CA SER A 268 -8.40 -18.21 -23.71
C SER A 268 -6.87 -18.14 -23.60
N SER A 269 -6.25 -17.05 -24.10
CA SER A 269 -4.80 -16.87 -24.01
C SER A 269 -4.34 -16.31 -22.67
N ILE A 270 -5.21 -15.64 -21.91
CA ILE A 270 -4.87 -15.10 -20.59
C ILE A 270 -4.54 -16.23 -19.60
N LYS A 271 -3.40 -16.10 -18.91
CA LYS A 271 -2.92 -17.02 -17.89
C LYS A 271 -2.48 -16.27 -16.64
N HIS A 272 -2.49 -16.95 -15.50
CA HIS A 272 -1.94 -16.44 -14.24
C HIS A 272 -2.61 -15.18 -13.66
N LEU A 273 -3.83 -14.87 -14.11
CA LEU A 273 -4.67 -13.85 -13.48
C LEU A 273 -5.75 -14.52 -12.62
N ALA A 274 -6.00 -13.94 -11.45
CA ALA A 274 -7.16 -14.25 -10.63
C ALA A 274 -8.41 -13.63 -11.30
N ARG A 275 -9.09 -14.43 -12.13
CA ARG A 275 -10.30 -14.07 -12.87
C ARG A 275 -11.13 -15.31 -13.21
N ASN A 276 -12.39 -15.12 -13.56
CA ASN A 276 -13.24 -16.13 -14.18
C ASN A 276 -12.78 -16.39 -15.63
N LYS A 277 -12.46 -17.65 -15.96
CA LYS A 277 -11.92 -18.03 -17.28
C LYS A 277 -12.86 -17.68 -18.44
N ASP A 278 -14.17 -17.73 -18.21
CA ASP A 278 -15.21 -17.43 -19.20
C ASP A 278 -15.38 -15.92 -19.42
N GLY A 279 -14.66 -15.07 -18.66
CA GLY A 279 -14.68 -13.62 -18.80
C GLY A 279 -15.94 -12.98 -18.22
N GLU A 280 -16.56 -13.63 -17.22
CA GLU A 280 -17.75 -13.10 -16.52
C GLU A 280 -17.44 -11.97 -15.55
N ASP A 281 -16.17 -11.81 -15.15
CA ASP A 281 -15.74 -10.74 -14.26
C ASP A 281 -15.69 -9.41 -15.02
N ARG A 282 -16.00 -8.32 -14.31
CA ARG A 282 -15.82 -6.97 -14.86
C ARG A 282 -14.34 -6.66 -14.97
N ILE A 283 -13.97 -5.91 -16.00
CA ILE A 283 -12.56 -5.52 -16.22
C ILE A 283 -11.98 -4.82 -14.98
N ILE A 284 -12.75 -3.93 -14.34
CA ILE A 284 -12.30 -3.23 -13.14
C ILE A 284 -11.99 -4.18 -11.97
N ASP A 285 -12.79 -5.24 -11.80
CA ASP A 285 -12.60 -6.21 -10.73
C ASP A 285 -11.35 -7.07 -10.98
N VAL A 286 -11.10 -7.42 -12.25
CA VAL A 286 -9.88 -8.12 -12.66
C VAL A 286 -8.64 -7.25 -12.42
N LEU A 287 -8.68 -5.96 -12.79
CA LEU A 287 -7.57 -5.05 -12.53
C LEU A 287 -7.31 -4.89 -11.02
N LYS A 288 -8.36 -4.64 -10.23
CA LYS A 288 -8.30 -4.47 -8.77
C LYS A 288 -7.69 -5.69 -8.06
N THR A 289 -8.02 -6.90 -8.53
CA THR A 289 -7.56 -8.14 -7.90
C THR A 289 -6.11 -8.48 -8.24
N ASN A 290 -5.64 -8.06 -9.42
CA ASN A 290 -4.34 -8.47 -9.97
C ASN A 290 -3.27 -7.37 -9.94
N ASP A 291 -3.62 -6.14 -9.59
CA ASP A 291 -2.69 -5.02 -9.40
C ASP A 291 -2.57 -4.65 -7.91
N ARG A 292 -1.44 -4.07 -7.52
CA ARG A 292 -1.20 -3.63 -6.12
C ARG A 292 -1.62 -2.19 -5.89
N ASP A 293 -1.75 -1.41 -6.95
CA ASP A 293 -2.17 -0.02 -6.87
C ASP A 293 -3.69 0.07 -6.62
N PRO A 294 -4.19 1.17 -6.03
CA PRO A 294 -5.62 1.37 -5.77
C PRO A 294 -6.42 1.68 -7.06
N VAL A 295 -6.51 0.72 -7.98
CA VAL A 295 -7.14 0.88 -9.30
C VAL A 295 -8.60 1.35 -9.20
N ASP A 296 -9.34 0.81 -8.22
CA ASP A 296 -10.74 1.18 -7.95
C ASP A 296 -10.89 2.68 -7.68
N HIS A 297 -9.97 3.25 -6.91
CA HIS A 297 -9.95 4.68 -6.62
C HIS A 297 -9.66 5.50 -7.87
N TYR A 298 -8.68 5.09 -8.70
CA TYR A 298 -8.40 5.78 -9.96
C TYR A 298 -9.61 5.81 -10.89
N TYR A 299 -10.32 4.68 -10.99
CA TYR A 299 -11.50 4.53 -11.82
C TYR A 299 -12.67 5.40 -11.32
N VAL A 300 -13.06 5.24 -10.05
CA VAL A 300 -14.19 5.98 -9.47
C VAL A 300 -13.93 7.48 -9.52
N SER A 301 -12.73 7.94 -9.11
CA SER A 301 -12.38 9.36 -9.18
C SER A 301 -12.43 9.90 -10.61
N ALA A 302 -11.99 9.14 -11.61
CA ALA A 302 -12.03 9.58 -13.00
C ALA A 302 -13.46 9.68 -13.55
N VAL A 303 -14.35 8.73 -13.19
CA VAL A 303 -15.76 8.77 -13.58
C VAL A 303 -16.48 9.92 -12.91
N ASP A 304 -16.38 10.04 -11.59
CA ASP A 304 -17.02 11.11 -10.81
C ASP A 304 -16.57 12.49 -11.31
N PHE A 305 -15.30 12.60 -11.65
CA PHE A 305 -14.72 13.80 -12.23
C PHE A 305 -15.35 14.14 -13.59
N CYS A 306 -15.41 13.18 -14.52
CA CYS A 306 -16.01 13.43 -15.83
C CYS A 306 -17.46 13.84 -15.70
N ASP A 307 -18.21 13.18 -14.82
CA ASP A 307 -19.62 13.42 -14.59
C ASP A 307 -19.85 14.82 -14.00
N ARG A 308 -19.08 15.22 -12.98
CA ARG A 308 -19.18 16.55 -12.37
C ARG A 308 -18.91 17.68 -13.37
N ILE A 309 -17.81 17.60 -14.13
CA ILE A 309 -17.44 18.67 -15.05
C ILE A 309 -18.41 18.75 -16.22
N LEU A 310 -18.87 17.61 -16.73
CA LEU A 310 -19.89 17.61 -17.78
C LEU A 310 -21.18 18.28 -17.30
N SER A 311 -21.62 18.01 -16.07
CA SER A 311 -22.77 18.70 -15.48
C SER A 311 -22.54 20.20 -15.34
N GLU A 312 -21.37 20.64 -14.86
CA GLU A 312 -21.04 22.06 -14.74
C GLU A 312 -21.00 22.79 -16.11
N ILE A 313 -20.48 22.14 -17.15
CA ILE A 313 -20.47 22.70 -18.51
C ILE A 313 -21.87 22.77 -19.11
N GLU A 314 -22.72 21.77 -18.87
CA GLU A 314 -24.08 21.69 -19.43
C GLU A 314 -25.08 22.62 -18.73
N GLU A 315 -24.79 23.05 -17.50
CA GLU A 315 -25.60 24.01 -16.74
C GLU A 315 -25.23 25.49 -17.02
N THR A 316 -24.11 25.74 -17.71
CA THR A 316 -23.61 27.09 -18.06
C THR A 316 -24.20 27.57 -19.39
#